data_AF-A0A922SCM7-F1
#
_entry.id   AF-A0A922SCM7-F1
#
_cell.length_a   1.000
_cell.length_b   1.000
_cell.length_c   1.000
_cell.angle_alpha   90.00
_cell.angle_beta   90.00
_cell.angle_gamma   90.00
#
_symmetry.space_group_name_H-M   'P 1'
#
loop_
_entity.id
_entity.type
_entity.pdbx_description
1 polymer ?
#
loop_
_entity_poly.entity_id
_entity_poly.type
_entity_poly.pdbx_seq_one_letter_code
_entity_poly.pdbx_strand_id
1 'polypeptide(L)'
;MSVQENPSTMPPYGDLKNKKTVIYAVGFIDSSAFPFSQAIGTSYSKRGYNVFISETLAFLTYIYPKSVRLVRFIGKKMGEFLVKLNELGVEPANLELVGASLGAHELGYAAKHFFQATGKKVSRLTGLDPAGPCFRSLGPEDKLWKTDAEQVDVVHTNIDGFGIAEALGHIDIYANGGEFQPSDIPYIPCLVICSHVRSMIYWWQAIEHPKKFIAVKCDTVQEARFAQCFNNTETNYLGVEAQFDKPGIYYMATNNEFPYYMGKEGLKEENEIYKAVVRRINSDDGFVA
;
A
#
# COMPACT_ATOMS: atom_id res chain seq x y z
N MET A 1 -13.02 26.75 -29.42
CA MET A 1 -12.49 27.79 -28.51
C MET A 1 -11.48 27.13 -27.60
N SER A 2 -10.19 27.33 -27.88
CA SER A 2 -9.10 26.86 -27.04
C SER A 2 -9.03 27.73 -25.78
N VAL A 3 -9.36 27.17 -24.63
CA VAL A 3 -9.07 27.81 -23.35
C VAL A 3 -7.56 27.65 -23.14
N GLN A 4 -6.80 28.70 -23.41
CA GLN A 4 -5.44 28.83 -22.92
C GLN A 4 -5.55 29.01 -21.40
N GLU A 5 -5.24 27.97 -20.63
CA GLU A 5 -5.05 28.11 -19.20
C GLU A 5 -3.79 28.93 -18.95
N ASN A 6 -4.00 30.10 -18.36
CA ASN A 6 -2.94 31.03 -17.99
C ASN A 6 -2.17 30.43 -16.79
N PRO A 7 -0.84 30.20 -16.87
CA PRO A 7 -0.06 29.57 -15.79
C PRO A 7 -0.12 30.34 -14.46
N SER A 8 -0.57 31.60 -14.49
CA SER A 8 -0.61 32.52 -13.35
C SER A 8 -1.86 32.44 -12.47
N THR A 9 -2.83 31.55 -12.76
CA THR A 9 -4.05 31.39 -11.94
C THR A 9 -4.07 30.13 -11.07
N MET A 10 -2.99 29.35 -11.07
CA MET A 10 -2.88 28.23 -10.13
C MET A 10 -2.47 28.77 -8.75
N PRO A 11 -3.13 28.37 -7.65
CA PRO A 11 -2.72 28.75 -6.30
C PRO A 11 -1.25 28.36 -6.09
N PRO A 12 -0.50 29.05 -5.22
CA PRO A 12 0.91 28.73 -5.01
C PRO A 12 0.99 27.29 -4.50
N TYR A 13 1.30 26.37 -5.41
CA TYR A 13 1.74 25.03 -5.04
C TYR A 13 2.91 25.25 -4.06
N GLY A 14 2.94 24.51 -2.96
CA GLY A 14 4.06 24.56 -2.02
C GLY A 14 5.40 24.36 -2.74
N ASP A 15 6.52 24.51 -2.05
CA ASP A 15 7.84 24.33 -2.66
C ASP A 15 7.99 22.98 -3.39
N LEU A 16 7.75 22.98 -4.70
CA LEU A 16 7.73 21.79 -5.56
C LEU A 16 9.14 21.29 -5.91
N LYS A 17 10.15 22.16 -5.81
CA LYS A 17 11.50 21.85 -6.25
C LYS A 17 12.32 21.19 -5.15
N ASN A 18 12.17 21.67 -3.91
CA ASN A 18 13.04 21.23 -2.81
C ASN A 18 12.36 20.24 -1.85
N LYS A 19 11.04 20.03 -1.96
CA LYS A 19 10.31 19.05 -1.13
C LYS A 19 9.92 17.82 -1.92
N LYS A 20 9.91 16.68 -1.23
CA LYS A 20 9.26 15.48 -1.74
C LYS A 20 7.78 15.73 -1.95
N THR A 21 7.22 15.13 -2.99
CA THR A 21 5.81 15.19 -3.33
C THR A 21 5.24 13.78 -3.28
N VAL A 22 4.15 13.61 -2.54
CA VAL A 22 3.40 12.34 -2.51
C VAL A 22 2.04 12.52 -3.16
N ILE A 23 1.67 11.55 -4.00
CA ILE A 23 0.31 11.38 -4.51
C ILE A 23 -0.30 10.17 -3.81
N TYR A 24 -1.38 10.39 -3.07
CA TYR A 24 -2.18 9.32 -2.48
C TYR A 24 -3.44 9.08 -3.32
N ALA A 25 -3.63 7.89 -3.87
CA ALA A 25 -4.82 7.53 -4.64
C ALA A 25 -5.78 6.66 -3.84
N VAL A 26 -7.03 7.11 -3.75
CA VAL A 26 -8.12 6.40 -3.05
C VAL A 26 -8.66 5.23 -3.87
N GLY A 27 -9.33 4.31 -3.19
CA GLY A 27 -9.88 3.08 -3.77
C GLY A 27 -11.31 3.15 -4.30
N PHE A 28 -11.91 1.96 -4.46
CA PHE A 28 -13.33 1.81 -4.81
C PHE A 28 -14.24 2.28 -3.66
N ILE A 29 -15.21 3.17 -3.94
CA ILE A 29 -16.11 3.75 -2.92
C ILE A 29 -15.33 4.39 -1.75
N ASP A 30 -14.20 5.01 -2.08
CA ASP A 30 -13.35 5.75 -1.13
C ASP A 30 -13.26 7.21 -1.57
N SER A 31 -12.89 8.10 -0.65
CA SER A 31 -12.84 9.54 -0.88
C SER A 31 -11.63 10.16 -0.20
N SER A 32 -11.15 11.23 -0.81
CA SER A 32 -10.13 12.09 -0.23
C SER A 32 -10.55 12.65 1.12
N ALA A 33 -11.86 12.82 1.37
CA ALA A 33 -12.41 13.36 2.60
C ALA A 33 -12.53 12.36 3.76
N PHE A 34 -12.33 11.06 3.50
CA PHE A 34 -12.49 10.04 4.55
C PHE A 34 -11.32 10.03 5.54
N PRO A 35 -11.55 9.57 6.79
CA PRO A 35 -10.58 9.73 7.88
C PRO A 35 -9.20 9.11 7.58
N PHE A 36 -9.15 7.95 6.93
CA PHE A 36 -7.89 7.28 6.61
C PHE A 36 -7.07 8.06 5.57
N SER A 37 -7.72 8.57 4.52
CA SER A 37 -7.10 9.43 3.51
C SER A 37 -6.53 10.70 4.13
N GLN A 38 -7.33 11.36 5.00
CA GLN A 38 -6.90 12.56 5.71
C GLN A 38 -5.77 12.29 6.71
N ALA A 39 -5.80 11.14 7.41
CA ALA A 39 -4.75 10.73 8.33
C ALA A 39 -3.42 10.51 7.61
N ILE A 40 -3.42 9.73 6.52
CA ILE A 40 -2.22 9.52 5.68
C ILE A 40 -1.69 10.85 5.15
N GLY A 41 -2.56 11.69 4.57
CA GLY A 41 -2.17 12.99 4.04
C GLY A 41 -1.57 13.91 5.10
N THR A 42 -2.18 13.96 6.29
CA THR A 42 -1.68 14.74 7.43
C THR A 42 -0.32 14.22 7.89
N SER A 43 -0.13 12.91 7.96
CA SER A 43 1.14 12.28 8.34
C SER A 43 2.27 12.63 7.38
N TYR A 44 2.03 12.60 6.07
CA TYR A 44 3.02 13.06 5.09
C TYR A 44 3.29 14.56 5.18
N SER A 45 2.25 15.38 5.37
CA SER A 45 2.38 16.84 5.53
C SER A 45 3.26 17.19 6.74
N LYS A 46 3.06 16.53 7.89
CA LYS A 46 3.92 16.68 9.08
C LYS A 46 5.39 16.32 8.81
N ARG A 47 5.66 15.42 7.85
CA ARG A 47 7.01 15.05 7.40
C ARG A 47 7.58 16.02 6.36
N GLY A 48 6.87 17.09 6.02
CA GLY A 48 7.34 18.14 5.12
C GLY A 48 7.11 17.87 3.64
N TYR A 49 6.26 16.90 3.28
CA TYR A 49 5.91 16.61 1.89
C TYR A 49 4.92 17.63 1.32
N ASN A 50 4.97 17.85 0.00
CA ASN A 50 3.79 18.29 -0.74
C ASN A 50 2.85 17.08 -0.88
N VAL A 51 1.56 17.25 -0.55
CA VAL A 51 0.61 16.15 -0.51
C VAL A 51 -0.54 16.44 -1.47
N PHE A 52 -0.77 15.50 -2.39
CA PHE A 52 -1.97 15.47 -3.22
C PHE A 52 -2.73 14.18 -2.93
N ILE A 53 -4.04 14.28 -2.75
CA ILE A 53 -4.92 13.12 -2.58
C ILE A 53 -5.89 13.10 -3.76
N SER A 54 -5.99 11.97 -4.45
CA SER A 54 -6.94 11.84 -5.56
C SER A 54 -8.36 11.79 -5.02
N GLU A 55 -9.29 12.43 -5.73
CA GLU A 55 -10.72 12.35 -5.45
C GLU A 55 -11.41 11.70 -6.66
N THR A 56 -11.71 10.42 -6.52
CA THR A 56 -12.24 9.59 -7.60
C THR A 56 -13.61 8.98 -7.27
N LEU A 57 -14.21 9.31 -6.12
CA LEU A 57 -15.47 8.73 -5.65
C LEU A 57 -16.60 8.87 -6.70
N ALA A 58 -16.70 10.05 -7.33
CA ALA A 58 -17.69 10.32 -8.36
C ALA A 58 -17.59 9.37 -9.57
N PHE A 59 -16.41 8.82 -9.84
CA PHE A 59 -16.17 7.88 -10.94
C PHE A 59 -16.17 6.41 -10.49
N LEU A 60 -15.90 6.14 -9.22
CA LEU A 60 -15.71 4.78 -8.69
C LEU A 60 -16.90 4.28 -7.86
N THR A 61 -18.06 4.93 -7.93
CA THR A 61 -19.33 4.48 -7.34
C THR A 61 -20.20 3.64 -8.29
N TYR A 62 -19.77 3.43 -9.53
CA TYR A 62 -20.42 2.50 -10.46
C TYR A 62 -20.20 1.04 -10.04
N ILE A 63 -20.91 0.11 -10.69
CA ILE A 63 -20.66 -1.32 -10.51
C ILE A 63 -19.18 -1.65 -10.74
N TYR A 64 -18.64 -2.55 -9.92
CA TYR A 64 -17.20 -2.77 -9.81
C TYR A 64 -16.46 -3.01 -11.15
N PRO A 65 -16.94 -3.87 -12.09
CA PRO A 65 -16.25 -4.06 -13.36
C PRO A 65 -16.16 -2.79 -14.23
N LYS A 66 -17.15 -1.88 -14.11
CA LYS A 66 -17.11 -0.59 -14.80
C LYS A 66 -16.07 0.32 -14.15
N SER A 67 -16.01 0.37 -12.83
CA SER A 67 -15.01 1.13 -12.08
C SER A 67 -13.59 0.66 -12.43
N VAL A 68 -13.33 -0.65 -12.52
CA VAL A 68 -12.03 -1.21 -12.97
C VAL A 68 -11.63 -0.67 -14.35
N ARG A 69 -12.56 -0.61 -15.31
CA ARG A 69 -12.27 -0.06 -16.65
C ARG A 69 -11.97 1.43 -16.60
N LEU A 70 -12.65 2.19 -15.74
CA LEU A 70 -12.42 3.62 -15.57
C LEU A 70 -11.05 3.92 -14.94
N VAL A 71 -10.57 3.07 -14.02
CA VAL A 71 -9.25 3.21 -13.38
C VAL A 71 -8.11 3.31 -14.39
N ARG A 72 -8.18 2.60 -15.52
CA ARG A 72 -7.20 2.73 -16.62
C ARG A 72 -7.14 4.14 -17.18
N PHE A 73 -8.30 4.73 -17.43
CA PHE A 73 -8.40 6.09 -17.97
C PHE A 73 -8.01 7.14 -16.92
N ILE A 74 -8.46 6.97 -15.68
CA ILE A 74 -8.09 7.85 -14.55
C ILE A 74 -6.58 7.80 -14.33
N GLY A 75 -5.97 6.61 -14.33
CA GLY A 75 -4.52 6.45 -14.21
C GLY A 75 -3.75 7.13 -15.32
N LYS A 76 -4.23 7.10 -16.58
CA LYS A 76 -3.65 7.91 -17.65
C LYS A 76 -3.71 9.41 -17.34
N LYS A 77 -4.86 9.92 -16.88
CA LYS A 77 -5.01 11.34 -16.50
C LYS A 77 -4.13 11.72 -15.31
N MET A 78 -3.98 10.82 -14.35
CA MET A 78 -3.04 10.99 -13.25
C MET A 78 -1.60 11.04 -13.78
N GLY A 79 -1.24 10.18 -14.74
CA GLY A 79 0.07 10.24 -15.41
C GLY A 79 0.34 11.57 -16.12
N GLU A 80 -0.65 12.12 -16.84
CA GLU A 80 -0.56 13.45 -17.46
C GLU A 80 -0.30 14.54 -16.38
N PHE A 81 -0.95 14.41 -15.22
CA PHE A 81 -0.71 15.28 -14.07
C PHE A 81 0.71 15.12 -13.49
N LEU A 82 1.24 13.89 -13.37
CA LEU A 82 2.63 13.67 -12.92
C LEU A 82 3.64 14.31 -13.88
N VAL A 83 3.41 14.20 -15.19
CA VAL A 83 4.23 14.87 -16.21
C VAL A 83 4.20 16.38 -15.98
N LYS A 84 3.01 16.94 -15.70
CA LYS A 84 2.89 18.37 -15.44
C LYS A 84 3.64 18.81 -14.18
N LEU A 85 3.59 18.02 -13.10
CA LEU A 85 4.38 18.29 -11.90
C LEU A 85 5.89 18.28 -12.21
N ASN A 86 6.34 17.36 -13.07
CA ASN A 86 7.74 17.32 -13.48
C ASN A 86 8.15 18.56 -14.30
N GLU A 87 7.31 19.02 -15.22
CA GLU A 87 7.53 20.28 -15.96
C GLU A 87 7.58 21.50 -15.03
N LEU A 88 6.84 21.47 -13.92
CA LEU A 88 6.83 22.52 -12.89
C LEU A 88 8.05 22.43 -11.93
N GLY A 89 8.89 21.40 -12.07
CA GLY A 89 10.15 21.25 -11.36
C GLY A 89 10.16 20.21 -10.24
N VAL A 90 9.13 19.37 -10.10
CA VAL A 90 9.20 18.19 -9.23
C VAL A 90 10.12 17.17 -9.89
N GLU A 91 11.31 16.95 -9.34
CA GLU A 91 12.20 15.89 -9.83
C GLU A 91 11.57 14.50 -9.62
N PRO A 92 11.72 13.54 -10.56
CA PRO A 92 11.11 12.21 -10.43
C PRO A 92 11.58 11.45 -9.18
N ALA A 93 12.82 11.69 -8.75
CA ALA A 93 13.40 11.16 -7.51
C ALA A 93 12.69 11.68 -6.23
N ASN A 94 11.98 12.80 -6.34
CA ASN A 94 11.19 13.41 -5.27
C ASN A 94 9.69 13.06 -5.36
N LEU A 95 9.27 12.24 -6.34
CA LEU A 95 7.88 11.88 -6.56
C LEU A 95 7.59 10.47 -6.03
N GLU A 96 6.78 10.39 -4.97
CA GLU A 96 6.32 9.14 -4.35
C GLU A 96 4.82 8.95 -4.61
N LEU A 97 4.41 7.71 -4.88
CA LEU A 97 3.04 7.33 -5.19
C LEU A 97 2.56 6.30 -4.16
N VAL A 98 1.36 6.47 -3.60
CA VAL A 98 0.75 5.52 -2.66
C VAL A 98 -0.69 5.30 -3.06
N GLY A 99 -1.07 4.08 -3.41
CA GLY A 99 -2.43 3.78 -3.88
C GLY A 99 -3.07 2.68 -3.05
N ALA A 100 -4.31 2.89 -2.61
CA ALA A 100 -5.09 1.89 -1.89
C ALA A 100 -6.09 1.18 -2.81
N SER A 101 -6.22 -0.15 -2.71
CA SER A 101 -7.20 -0.92 -3.47
C SER A 101 -7.07 -0.68 -5.00
N LEU A 102 -8.12 -0.18 -5.67
CA LEU A 102 -8.08 0.25 -7.07
C LEU A 102 -7.07 1.38 -7.33
N GLY A 103 -6.84 2.26 -6.35
CA GLY A 103 -5.88 3.36 -6.43
C GLY A 103 -4.44 2.86 -6.62
N ALA A 104 -4.11 1.65 -6.16
CA ALA A 104 -2.80 1.03 -6.42
C ALA A 104 -2.56 0.80 -7.92
N HIS A 105 -3.59 0.31 -8.62
CA HIS A 105 -3.54 0.10 -10.06
C HIS A 105 -3.67 1.41 -10.84
N GLU A 106 -4.45 2.38 -10.34
CA GLU A 106 -4.50 3.75 -10.88
C GLU A 106 -3.10 4.35 -10.98
N LEU A 107 -2.33 4.31 -9.88
CA LEU A 107 -0.98 4.85 -9.83
C LEU A 107 0.04 4.00 -10.59
N GLY A 108 -0.18 2.68 -10.71
CA GLY A 108 0.59 1.84 -11.63
C GLY A 108 0.45 2.30 -13.09
N TYR A 109 -0.78 2.56 -13.55
CA TYR A 109 -1.00 3.13 -14.88
C TYR A 109 -0.43 4.55 -15.02
N ALA A 110 -0.54 5.38 -13.97
CA ALA A 110 0.02 6.72 -13.95
C ALA A 110 1.55 6.70 -14.11
N ALA A 111 2.23 5.82 -13.38
CA ALA A 111 3.68 5.68 -13.42
C ALA A 111 4.17 5.15 -14.77
N LYS A 112 3.47 4.16 -15.36
CA LYS A 112 3.75 3.69 -16.74
C LYS A 112 3.60 4.83 -17.75
N HIS A 113 2.53 5.61 -17.66
CA HIS A 113 2.31 6.75 -18.56
C HIS A 113 3.38 7.84 -18.38
N PHE A 114 3.76 8.13 -17.13
CA PHE A 114 4.83 9.06 -16.81
C PHE A 114 6.16 8.62 -17.41
N PHE A 115 6.51 7.34 -17.30
CA PHE A 115 7.72 6.77 -17.91
C PHE A 115 7.68 6.86 -19.44
N GLN A 116 6.56 6.52 -20.07
CA GLN A 116 6.38 6.65 -21.52
C GLN A 116 6.58 8.09 -22.02
N ALA A 117 6.11 9.08 -21.25
CA ALA A 117 6.19 10.48 -21.63
C ALA A 117 7.56 11.13 -21.36
N THR A 118 8.26 10.71 -20.30
CA THR A 118 9.47 11.40 -19.81
C THR A 118 10.76 10.59 -19.95
N GLY A 119 10.65 9.28 -20.14
CA GLY A 119 11.78 8.34 -20.06
C GLY A 119 12.33 8.15 -18.63
N LYS A 120 11.67 8.71 -17.60
CA LYS A 120 12.10 8.66 -16.20
C LYS A 120 11.05 7.94 -15.36
N LYS A 121 11.48 7.22 -14.32
CA LYS A 121 10.58 6.60 -13.36
C LYS A 121 10.38 7.50 -12.15
N VAL A 122 9.22 7.35 -11.51
CA VAL A 122 8.98 7.93 -10.19
C VAL A 122 9.83 7.20 -9.14
N SER A 123 10.12 7.89 -8.05
CA SER A 123 11.00 7.39 -6.97
C SER A 123 10.46 6.13 -6.33
N ARG A 124 9.18 6.14 -5.92
CA ARG A 124 8.55 5.02 -5.21
C ARG A 124 7.08 4.90 -5.56
N LEU A 125 6.60 3.67 -5.66
CA LEU A 125 5.19 3.32 -5.79
C LEU A 125 4.81 2.26 -4.76
N THR A 126 3.93 2.63 -3.83
CA THR A 126 3.44 1.75 -2.78
C THR A 126 2.01 1.32 -3.05
N GLY A 127 1.74 0.01 -3.05
CA GLY A 127 0.40 -0.56 -3.16
C GLY A 127 -0.14 -0.99 -1.79
N LEU A 128 -1.27 -0.43 -1.36
CA LEU A 128 -1.94 -0.81 -0.12
C LEU A 128 -3.12 -1.74 -0.46
N ASP A 129 -2.90 -3.03 -0.24
CA ASP A 129 -3.77 -4.15 -0.60
C ASP A 129 -4.38 -4.01 -2.00
N PRO A 130 -3.55 -4.06 -3.07
CA PRO A 130 -4.01 -3.82 -4.44
C PRO A 130 -5.16 -4.75 -4.83
N ALA A 131 -6.17 -4.21 -5.51
CA ALA A 131 -7.40 -4.94 -5.74
C ALA A 131 -7.21 -6.16 -6.66
N GLY A 132 -7.61 -7.34 -6.21
CA GLY A 132 -7.56 -8.59 -6.97
C GLY A 132 -8.64 -8.72 -8.05
N PRO A 133 -9.94 -8.53 -7.75
CA PRO A 133 -11.00 -8.79 -8.72
C PRO A 133 -10.77 -8.03 -10.04
N CYS A 134 -10.88 -8.74 -11.17
CA CYS A 134 -10.54 -8.27 -12.52
C CYS A 134 -9.04 -7.99 -12.80
N PHE A 135 -8.12 -8.07 -11.83
CA PHE A 135 -6.68 -7.90 -12.04
C PHE A 135 -5.84 -9.18 -11.89
N ARG A 136 -6.31 -10.18 -11.14
CA ARG A 136 -5.54 -11.43 -10.87
C ARG A 136 -5.05 -12.15 -12.12
N SER A 137 -5.81 -12.09 -13.21
CA SER A 137 -5.48 -12.75 -14.49
C SER A 137 -4.79 -11.83 -15.49
N LEU A 138 -4.52 -10.57 -15.13
CA LEU A 138 -3.91 -9.59 -16.02
C LEU A 138 -2.39 -9.64 -15.94
N GLY A 139 -1.73 -9.29 -17.05
CA GLY A 139 -0.27 -9.19 -17.13
C GLY A 139 0.27 -7.89 -16.52
N PRO A 140 1.61 -7.75 -16.43
CA PRO A 140 2.30 -6.58 -15.87
C PRO A 140 1.86 -5.22 -16.42
N GLU A 141 1.55 -5.15 -17.72
CA GLU A 141 1.11 -3.92 -18.39
C GLU A 141 -0.26 -3.43 -17.92
N ASP A 142 -1.08 -4.36 -17.43
CA ASP A 142 -2.50 -4.16 -17.16
C ASP A 142 -2.82 -4.08 -15.66
N LYS A 143 -1.82 -4.00 -14.79
CA LYS A 143 -1.96 -3.83 -13.33
C LYS A 143 -0.73 -3.15 -12.73
N LEU A 144 -0.71 -2.93 -11.42
CA LEU A 144 0.49 -2.48 -10.68
C LEU A 144 1.61 -3.52 -10.85
N TRP A 145 2.83 -3.09 -11.15
CA TRP A 145 3.97 -3.99 -11.29
C TRP A 145 5.29 -3.39 -10.80
N LYS A 146 6.22 -4.26 -10.40
CA LYS A 146 7.53 -3.87 -9.87
C LYS A 146 8.35 -2.98 -10.79
N THR A 147 8.10 -2.99 -12.10
CA THR A 147 8.84 -2.15 -13.06
C THR A 147 8.32 -0.71 -13.14
N ASP A 148 7.17 -0.40 -12.53
CA ASP A 148 6.46 0.87 -12.70
C ASP A 148 7.19 2.06 -12.06
N ALA A 149 8.02 1.81 -11.04
CA ALA A 149 8.83 2.83 -10.35
C ALA A 149 10.26 2.31 -10.10
N GLU A 150 11.14 3.18 -9.59
CA GLU A 150 12.47 2.74 -9.13
C GLU A 150 12.34 1.80 -7.93
N GLN A 151 11.44 2.13 -7.01
CA GLN A 151 11.13 1.35 -5.82
C GLN A 151 9.63 1.03 -5.80
N VAL A 152 9.29 -0.24 -5.57
CA VAL A 152 7.87 -0.68 -5.52
C VAL A 152 7.72 -1.58 -4.32
N ASP A 153 6.81 -1.23 -3.41
CA ASP A 153 6.50 -2.03 -2.24
C ASP A 153 5.00 -2.20 -2.05
N VAL A 154 4.59 -3.37 -1.57
CA VAL A 154 3.18 -3.73 -1.50
C VAL A 154 2.86 -4.34 -0.15
N VAL A 155 1.73 -3.91 0.41
CA VAL A 155 1.19 -4.41 1.67
C VAL A 155 -0.03 -5.24 1.36
N HIS A 156 -0.01 -6.50 1.74
CA HIS A 156 -1.07 -7.47 1.51
C HIS A 156 -1.78 -7.76 2.83
N THR A 157 -3.07 -7.48 2.88
CA THR A 157 -3.91 -7.66 4.08
C THR A 157 -5.22 -8.40 3.81
N ASN A 158 -5.63 -8.56 2.55
CA ASN A 158 -6.84 -9.32 2.20
C ASN A 158 -6.78 -10.07 0.85
N ILE A 159 -5.72 -10.85 0.62
CA ILE A 159 -5.35 -11.48 -0.66
C ILE A 159 -6.39 -12.46 -1.24
N ASP A 160 -7.20 -13.10 -0.40
CA ASP A 160 -8.25 -14.03 -0.80
C ASP A 160 -9.64 -13.39 -0.87
N GLY A 161 -9.75 -12.12 -0.48
CA GLY A 161 -10.96 -11.31 -0.59
C GLY A 161 -10.85 -10.29 -1.71
N PHE A 162 -10.66 -9.03 -1.34
CA PHE A 162 -10.54 -7.90 -2.26
C PHE A 162 -9.12 -7.67 -2.76
N GLY A 163 -8.09 -8.11 -2.04
CA GLY A 163 -6.68 -7.99 -2.44
C GLY A 163 -6.24 -9.04 -3.46
N ILE A 164 -5.05 -8.86 -4.02
CA ILE A 164 -4.38 -9.82 -4.91
C ILE A 164 -3.24 -10.54 -4.17
N ALA A 165 -3.15 -11.86 -4.29
CA ALA A 165 -2.11 -12.65 -3.60
C ALA A 165 -0.73 -12.58 -4.26
N GLU A 166 -0.68 -12.27 -5.55
CA GLU A 166 0.56 -12.21 -6.33
C GLU A 166 1.51 -11.14 -5.78
N ALA A 167 2.81 -11.47 -5.71
CA ALA A 167 3.84 -10.50 -5.39
C ALA A 167 3.99 -9.51 -6.55
N LEU A 168 3.69 -8.23 -6.29
CA LEU A 168 3.65 -7.19 -7.32
C LEU A 168 4.83 -6.22 -7.25
N GLY A 169 5.57 -6.19 -6.13
CA GLY A 169 6.62 -5.23 -5.86
C GLY A 169 8.03 -5.80 -5.94
N HIS A 170 8.98 -4.95 -5.53
CA HIS A 170 10.31 -5.37 -5.11
C HIS A 170 10.28 -5.90 -3.67
N ILE A 171 9.41 -5.34 -2.83
CA ILE A 171 9.13 -5.78 -1.47
C ILE A 171 7.62 -6.06 -1.37
N ASP A 172 7.25 -7.27 -0.97
CA ASP A 172 5.84 -7.63 -0.72
C ASP A 172 5.71 -8.10 0.73
N ILE A 173 4.93 -7.36 1.52
CA ILE A 173 4.69 -7.63 2.94
C ILE A 173 3.29 -8.22 3.13
N TYR A 174 3.20 -9.47 3.58
CA TYR A 174 1.96 -10.16 3.92
C TYR A 174 1.71 -10.07 5.42
N ALA A 175 0.85 -9.13 5.83
CA ALA A 175 0.55 -8.91 7.23
C ALA A 175 -0.34 -10.03 7.77
N ASN A 176 0.13 -10.72 8.82
CA ASN A 176 -0.57 -11.87 9.41
C ASN A 176 -0.98 -12.92 8.36
N GLY A 177 -0.13 -13.14 7.35
CA GLY A 177 -0.38 -14.07 6.24
C GLY A 177 -1.17 -13.46 5.07
N GLY A 178 -1.69 -12.24 5.24
CA GLY A 178 -2.31 -11.45 4.18
C GLY A 178 -3.78 -11.77 3.91
N GLU A 179 -4.42 -12.68 4.66
CA GLU A 179 -5.80 -13.10 4.38
C GLU A 179 -6.84 -12.35 5.22
N PHE A 180 -6.77 -12.58 6.53
CA PHE A 180 -7.61 -11.93 7.53
C PHE A 180 -6.70 -11.22 8.53
N GLN A 181 -7.10 -10.02 8.90
CA GLN A 181 -6.38 -9.27 9.92
C GLN A 181 -7.02 -9.50 11.29
N PRO A 182 -6.25 -9.36 12.37
CA PRO A 182 -6.82 -9.38 13.72
C PRO A 182 -7.86 -8.27 13.92
N SER A 183 -9.00 -8.61 14.52
CA SER A 183 -10.01 -7.61 14.94
C SER A 183 -9.82 -7.20 16.39
N ASP A 184 -10.36 -6.03 16.74
CA ASP A 184 -10.34 -5.52 18.10
C ASP A 184 -11.18 -6.39 19.08
N ILE A 185 -12.05 -7.26 18.57
CA ILE A 185 -12.76 -8.29 19.36
C ILE A 185 -11.96 -9.60 19.27
N PRO A 186 -11.42 -10.10 20.40
CA PRO A 186 -10.74 -11.39 20.44
C PRO A 186 -11.59 -12.50 19.81
N TYR A 187 -10.95 -13.40 19.06
CA TYR A 187 -11.56 -14.58 18.42
C TYR A 187 -12.51 -14.31 17.23
N ILE A 188 -12.81 -13.06 16.89
CA ILE A 188 -13.54 -12.69 15.67
C ILE A 188 -12.56 -12.07 14.68
N PRO A 189 -12.33 -12.66 13.49
CA PRO A 189 -11.48 -12.04 12.50
C PRO A 189 -12.12 -10.78 11.92
N CYS A 190 -11.29 -9.83 11.54
CA CYS A 190 -11.67 -8.67 10.76
C CYS A 190 -12.18 -9.19 9.41
N LEU A 191 -13.48 -9.06 9.13
CA LEU A 191 -14.08 -9.56 7.88
C LEU A 191 -13.46 -8.87 6.65
N VAL A 192 -13.80 -9.35 5.45
CA VAL A 192 -13.19 -8.97 4.15
C VAL A 192 -12.87 -7.47 4.02
N ILE A 193 -13.87 -6.58 4.17
CA ILE A 193 -13.65 -5.12 4.03
C ILE A 193 -12.74 -4.55 5.12
N CYS A 194 -12.89 -5.02 6.35
CA CYS A 194 -12.07 -4.60 7.48
C CYS A 194 -10.60 -4.97 7.21
N SER A 195 -10.35 -6.19 6.74
CA SER A 195 -9.01 -6.68 6.41
C SER A 195 -8.41 -5.91 5.22
N HIS A 196 -9.22 -5.52 4.24
CA HIS A 196 -8.79 -4.70 3.11
C HIS A 196 -8.32 -3.30 3.57
N VAL A 197 -9.10 -2.65 4.45
CA VAL A 197 -8.80 -1.31 4.99
C VAL A 197 -7.59 -1.29 5.94
N ARG A 198 -7.25 -2.43 6.57
CA ARG A 198 -6.10 -2.51 7.49
C ARG A 198 -4.77 -2.14 6.84
N SER A 199 -4.58 -2.35 5.54
CA SER A 199 -3.39 -1.89 4.80
C SER A 199 -3.17 -0.39 4.93
N MET A 200 -4.23 0.42 4.83
CA MET A 200 -4.18 1.88 4.99
C MET A 200 -3.83 2.27 6.43
N ILE A 201 -4.38 1.55 7.41
CA ILE A 201 -4.13 1.82 8.83
C ILE A 201 -2.69 1.48 9.21
N TYR A 202 -2.19 0.32 8.78
CA TYR A 202 -0.80 -0.08 9.01
C TYR A 202 0.17 0.88 8.32
N TRP A 203 -0.13 1.31 7.09
CA TRP A 203 0.69 2.31 6.40
C TRP A 203 0.71 3.64 7.15
N TRP A 204 -0.45 4.13 7.57
CA TRP A 204 -0.56 5.35 8.38
C TRP A 204 0.31 5.26 9.65
N GLN A 205 0.18 4.16 10.40
CA GLN A 205 0.99 3.94 11.61
C GLN A 205 2.48 3.80 11.30
N ALA A 206 2.84 3.21 10.17
CA ALA A 206 4.23 3.08 9.73
C ALA A 206 4.87 4.42 9.32
N ILE A 207 4.07 5.41 8.87
CA ILE A 207 4.54 6.78 8.61
C ILE A 207 4.81 7.52 9.93
N GLU A 208 3.89 7.43 10.89
CA GLU A 208 4.00 8.10 12.20
C GLU A 208 5.07 7.43 13.10
N HIS A 209 5.26 6.12 12.96
CA HIS A 209 6.16 5.32 13.79
C HIS A 209 7.13 4.47 12.95
N PRO A 210 8.12 5.10 12.30
CA PRO A 210 9.08 4.38 11.47
C PRO A 210 9.81 3.26 12.24
N LYS A 211 10.10 2.16 11.54
CA LYS A 211 10.84 0.98 12.06
C LYS A 211 10.12 0.19 13.17
N LYS A 212 8.83 0.44 13.42
CA LYS A 212 8.04 -0.32 14.40
C LYS A 212 7.35 -1.55 13.82
N PHE A 213 6.93 -1.49 12.56
CA PHE A 213 6.46 -2.66 11.82
C PHE A 213 7.68 -3.35 11.19
N ILE A 214 8.07 -4.48 11.77
CA ILE A 214 9.22 -5.27 11.31
C ILE A 214 8.68 -6.57 10.72
N ALA A 215 9.10 -6.87 9.49
CA ALA A 215 8.71 -8.05 8.76
C ALA A 215 9.91 -8.98 8.57
N VAL A 216 9.70 -10.29 8.66
CA VAL A 216 10.73 -11.33 8.46
C VAL A 216 10.62 -11.90 7.04
N LYS A 217 11.75 -12.16 6.39
CA LYS A 217 11.79 -12.65 5.02
C LYS A 217 11.29 -14.09 4.92
N CYS A 218 10.46 -14.36 3.93
CA CYS A 218 10.08 -15.70 3.51
C CYS A 218 10.51 -15.96 2.06
N ASP A 219 10.66 -17.23 1.69
CA ASP A 219 11.08 -17.59 0.32
C ASP A 219 9.91 -17.57 -0.66
N THR A 220 8.69 -17.79 -0.18
CA THR A 220 7.48 -17.82 -1.01
C THR A 220 6.29 -17.12 -0.34
N VAL A 221 5.30 -16.74 -1.17
CA VAL A 221 4.01 -16.23 -0.69
C VAL A 221 3.31 -17.27 0.19
N GLN A 222 3.49 -18.57 -0.09
CA GLN A 222 2.87 -19.63 0.70
C GLN A 222 3.47 -19.75 2.11
N GLU A 223 4.79 -19.58 2.24
CA GLU A 223 5.44 -19.53 3.56
C GLU A 223 5.02 -18.29 4.34
N ALA A 224 4.90 -17.14 3.68
CA ALA A 224 4.40 -15.93 4.30
C ALA A 224 2.95 -16.12 4.76
N ARG A 225 2.09 -16.70 3.92
CA ARG A 225 0.70 -17.03 4.26
C ARG A 225 0.57 -17.87 5.53
N PHE A 226 1.46 -18.85 5.72
CA PHE A 226 1.43 -19.75 6.88
C PHE A 226 2.35 -19.35 8.03
N ALA A 227 3.00 -18.18 7.96
CA ALA A 227 3.97 -17.73 8.95
C ALA A 227 5.06 -18.78 9.24
N GLN A 228 5.65 -19.34 8.17
CA GLN A 228 6.62 -20.45 8.20
C GLN A 228 8.08 -20.02 7.97
N CYS A 229 8.40 -18.74 8.17
CA CYS A 229 9.72 -18.19 7.85
C CYS A 229 10.45 -17.53 9.05
N PHE A 230 10.04 -17.83 10.29
CA PHE A 230 10.67 -17.30 11.52
C PHE A 230 12.10 -17.81 11.78
N ASN A 231 12.56 -18.82 11.05
CA ASN A 231 13.95 -19.26 11.06
C ASN A 231 14.88 -18.30 10.29
N ASN A 232 14.34 -17.38 9.49
CA ASN A 232 15.10 -16.38 8.76
C ASN A 232 15.41 -15.17 9.65
N THR A 233 16.64 -14.65 9.56
CA THR A 233 17.07 -13.46 10.31
C THR A 233 17.00 -12.17 9.49
N GLU A 234 16.79 -12.26 8.17
CA GLU A 234 16.65 -11.08 7.33
C GLU A 234 15.29 -10.42 7.56
N THR A 235 15.32 -9.13 7.86
CA THR A 235 14.13 -8.33 8.13
C THR A 235 14.04 -7.12 7.21
N ASN A 236 12.82 -6.65 7.02
CA ASN A 236 12.52 -5.37 6.39
C ASN A 236 11.47 -4.59 7.21
N TYR A 237 11.21 -3.34 6.83
CA TYR A 237 10.24 -2.48 7.51
C TYR A 237 9.08 -2.14 6.58
N LEU A 238 7.86 -2.16 7.11
CA LEU A 238 6.76 -1.45 6.48
C LEU A 238 6.96 0.06 6.68
N GLY A 239 6.69 0.86 5.63
CA GLY A 239 6.66 2.32 5.69
C GLY A 239 7.83 3.02 5.00
N VAL A 240 8.02 4.29 5.34
CA VAL A 240 8.99 5.20 4.72
C VAL A 240 10.45 4.76 4.84
N GLU A 241 10.77 3.87 5.78
CA GLU A 241 12.12 3.34 6.03
C GLU A 241 12.34 1.92 5.46
N ALA A 242 11.49 1.46 4.54
CA ALA A 242 11.68 0.18 3.85
C ALA A 242 13.07 0.09 3.17
N GLN A 243 13.69 -1.09 3.25
CA GLN A 243 15.06 -1.36 2.78
C GLN A 243 15.02 -2.02 1.41
N PHE A 244 15.08 -1.22 0.34
CA PHE A 244 14.99 -1.70 -1.05
C PHE A 244 16.25 -2.42 -1.55
N ASP A 245 17.36 -2.37 -0.81
CA ASP A 245 18.52 -3.25 -0.99
C ASP A 245 18.25 -4.71 -0.59
N LYS A 246 17.10 -4.96 0.07
CA LYS A 246 16.62 -6.28 0.48
C LYS A 246 15.24 -6.55 -0.14
N PRO A 247 15.17 -6.84 -1.45
CA PRO A 247 13.93 -7.22 -2.08
C PRO A 247 13.51 -8.63 -1.65
N GLY A 248 12.21 -8.90 -1.69
CA GLY A 248 11.66 -10.21 -1.39
C GLY A 248 10.24 -10.17 -0.84
N ILE A 249 9.81 -11.34 -0.41
CA ILE A 249 8.52 -11.57 0.24
C ILE A 249 8.77 -11.59 1.75
N TYR A 250 7.91 -10.92 2.50
CA TYR A 250 8.04 -10.79 3.94
C TYR A 250 6.72 -11.11 4.63
N TYR A 251 6.79 -11.81 5.76
CA TYR A 251 5.69 -11.94 6.71
C TYR A 251 5.81 -10.88 7.80
N MET A 252 4.70 -10.26 8.18
CA MET A 252 4.68 -9.26 9.24
C MET A 252 3.58 -9.57 10.25
N ALA A 253 3.97 -9.91 11.48
CA ALA A 253 3.02 -10.05 12.58
C ALA A 253 2.56 -8.67 13.08
N THR A 254 1.28 -8.57 13.45
CA THR A 254 0.71 -7.39 14.10
C THR A 254 -0.08 -7.77 15.34
N ASN A 255 -0.18 -6.85 16.29
CA ASN A 255 -1.13 -6.96 17.39
C ASN A 255 -2.57 -6.72 16.89
N ASN A 256 -3.56 -7.15 17.69
CA ASN A 256 -4.97 -6.88 17.41
C ASN A 256 -5.43 -5.50 17.87
N GLU A 257 -4.69 -4.86 18.77
CA GLU A 257 -4.99 -3.54 19.31
C GLU A 257 -4.11 -2.46 18.69
N PHE A 258 -4.67 -1.25 18.53
CA PHE A 258 -3.93 -0.06 18.13
C PHE A 258 -2.76 0.18 19.12
N PRO A 259 -1.53 0.47 18.65
CA PRO A 259 -1.15 0.88 17.30
C PRO A 259 -0.69 -0.27 16.36
N TYR A 260 -1.06 -1.52 16.67
CA TYR A 260 -0.87 -2.74 15.88
C TYR A 260 0.57 -3.22 15.65
N TYR A 261 1.58 -2.36 15.69
CA TYR A 261 2.96 -2.81 15.54
C TYR A 261 3.43 -3.61 16.76
N MET A 262 4.32 -4.59 16.52
CA MET A 262 4.92 -5.42 17.58
C MET A 262 6.42 -5.16 17.77
N GLY A 263 7.08 -4.42 16.86
CA GLY A 263 8.53 -4.29 16.89
C GLY A 263 9.23 -5.65 16.76
N LYS A 264 10.29 -5.86 17.54
CA LYS A 264 11.05 -7.12 17.55
C LYS A 264 10.24 -8.31 18.09
N GLU A 265 9.18 -8.06 18.88
CA GLU A 265 8.33 -9.13 19.37
C GLU A 265 7.56 -9.83 18.24
N GLY A 266 7.31 -9.14 17.12
CA GLY A 266 6.69 -9.74 15.93
C GLY A 266 7.61 -10.67 15.14
N LEU A 267 8.89 -10.76 15.51
CA LEU A 267 9.86 -11.69 14.90
C LEU A 267 9.94 -13.04 15.63
N LYS A 268 9.15 -13.23 16.69
CA LYS A 268 9.12 -14.46 17.47
C LYS A 268 7.92 -15.30 17.06
N GLU A 269 8.15 -16.56 16.69
CA GLU A 269 7.10 -17.46 16.22
C GLU A 269 6.00 -17.67 17.28
N GLU A 270 6.38 -17.72 18.56
CA GLU A 270 5.45 -17.85 19.68
C GLU A 270 4.48 -16.67 19.84
N ASN A 271 4.81 -15.51 19.26
CA ASN A 271 4.00 -14.30 19.30
C ASN A 271 3.13 -14.14 18.04
N GLU A 272 3.27 -15.02 17.06
CA GLU A 272 2.38 -15.09 15.89
C GLU A 272 0.94 -15.26 16.40
N ILE A 273 0.04 -14.38 15.99
CA ILE A 273 -1.24 -14.20 16.70
C ILE A 273 -2.11 -15.45 16.70
N TYR A 274 -2.14 -16.21 15.59
CA TYR A 274 -2.94 -17.42 15.49
C TYR A 274 -2.32 -18.57 16.30
N LYS A 275 -1.01 -18.78 16.19
CA LYS A 275 -0.26 -19.78 16.98
C LYS A 275 -0.33 -19.47 18.47
N ALA A 276 -0.18 -18.22 18.87
CA ALA A 276 -0.23 -17.77 20.27
C ALA A 276 -1.60 -18.05 20.89
N VAL A 277 -2.69 -17.75 20.17
CA VAL A 277 -4.06 -18.03 20.62
C VAL A 277 -4.29 -19.54 20.74
N VAL A 278 -3.91 -20.33 19.73
CA VAL A 278 -4.07 -21.79 19.76
C VAL A 278 -3.28 -22.40 20.92
N ARG A 279 -2.03 -21.99 21.15
CA ARG A 279 -1.21 -22.47 22.27
C ARG A 279 -1.84 -22.15 23.62
N ARG A 280 -2.42 -20.96 23.79
CA ARG A 280 -3.09 -20.57 25.04
C ARG A 280 -4.35 -21.41 25.30
N ILE A 281 -5.15 -21.63 24.27
CA ILE A 281 -6.33 -22.50 24.39
C ILE A 281 -5.89 -23.93 24.76
N ASN A 282 -4.88 -24.45 24.07
CA ASN A 282 -4.38 -25.80 24.30
C ASN A 282 -3.64 -25.97 25.64
N SER A 283 -3.12 -24.89 26.25
CA SER A 283 -2.54 -24.97 27.60
C SER A 283 -3.58 -25.06 28.69
N ASP A 284 -4.80 -24.60 28.41
CA ASP A 284 -5.93 -24.59 29.34
C ASP A 284 -6.71 -25.93 29.30
N ASP A 285 -6.56 -26.72 28.24
CA ASP A 285 -7.22 -28.01 28.09
C ASP A 285 -6.25 -29.21 28.15
N GLY A 286 -6.50 -30.15 29.07
CA GLY A 286 -5.71 -31.37 29.22
C GLY A 286 -5.88 -32.39 28.08
N PHE A 287 -6.42 -31.97 26.94
CA PHE A 287 -6.66 -32.81 25.77
C PHE A 287 -5.43 -32.91 24.85
N VAL A 288 -4.44 -32.04 25.04
CA VAL A 288 -3.17 -32.06 24.30
C VAL A 288 -2.04 -32.45 25.25
N ALA A 289 -2.06 -33.70 25.72
CA ALA A 289 -0.95 -34.35 26.44
C ALA A 289 -0.18 -35.30 25.52
#